data_AF-Q2NC99-F1
#
_entry.id   AF-Q2NC99-F1
#
_cell.length_a   1.000
_cell.length_b   1.000
_cell.length_c   1.000
_cell.angle_alpha   90.00
_cell.angle_beta   90.00
_cell.angle_gamma   90.00
#
_symmetry.space_group_name_H-M   'P 1'
#
loop_
_entity.id
_entity.type
_entity.pdbx_description
1 polymer ?
#
loop_
_entity_poly.entity_id
_entity_poly.type
_entity_poly.pdbx_seq_one_letter_code
_entity_poly.pdbx_strand_id
1 'polypeptide(L)'
;MDRMPRTPSRLDRSVSDWLEAEGIVAPSSPGNIADTARVRALLIAAAREERVVSYSEMLGLLGHRFTRPKMRALCATLDAIDETARAHCEPGLAVLVVRESDGLPGQGWWTGNAGRHEHNGPWKGAEAKRLVEWIQAEVFAYWRQRPSP
;
A
#
# COMPACT_ATOMS: atom_id res chain seq x y z
N MET A 1 -32.28 14.90 59.44
CA MET A 1 -31.24 14.15 58.69
C MET A 1 -31.75 14.02 57.28
N ASP A 2 -31.45 15.02 56.45
CA ASP A 2 -32.00 15.17 55.10
C ASP A 2 -30.99 14.62 54.08
N ARG A 3 -31.42 13.66 53.25
CA ARG A 3 -30.57 12.99 52.26
C ARG A 3 -30.77 13.70 50.92
N MET A 4 -29.86 14.60 50.57
CA MET A 4 -29.81 15.21 49.23
C MET A 4 -29.44 14.15 48.17
N PRO A 5 -30.14 14.05 47.04
CA PRO A 5 -29.71 13.22 45.92
C PRO A 5 -28.48 13.84 45.26
N ARG A 6 -27.43 13.05 45.04
CA ARG A 6 -26.22 13.48 44.33
C ARG A 6 -26.55 13.64 42.84
N THR A 7 -26.41 14.87 42.33
CA THR A 7 -26.42 15.16 40.90
C THR A 7 -25.16 14.55 40.25
N PRO A 8 -25.27 13.70 39.22
CA PRO A 8 -24.07 13.21 38.53
C PRO A 8 -23.42 14.36 37.74
N SER A 9 -22.10 14.49 37.93
CA SER A 9 -21.18 15.40 37.26
C SER A 9 -21.26 15.26 35.72
N ARG A 10 -21.38 16.39 35.02
CA ARG A 10 -21.55 16.50 33.55
C ARG A 10 -20.25 16.33 32.74
N LEU A 11 -19.20 15.72 33.30
CA LEU A 11 -17.86 15.66 32.68
C LEU A 11 -17.36 14.23 32.39
N ASP A 12 -18.27 13.28 32.18
CA ASP A 12 -17.95 11.91 31.73
C ASP A 12 -18.36 11.68 30.26
N ARG A 13 -18.16 12.69 29.40
CA ARG A 13 -18.34 12.50 27.96
C ARG A 13 -16.96 12.48 27.33
N SER A 14 -16.60 11.36 26.72
CA SER A 14 -15.33 11.21 26.02
C SER A 14 -15.24 12.27 24.93
N VAL A 15 -14.04 12.76 24.64
CA VAL A 15 -13.80 13.62 23.47
C VAL A 15 -14.33 12.95 22.19
N SER A 16 -14.30 11.60 22.14
CA SER A 16 -14.92 10.79 21.09
C SER A 16 -16.43 11.03 20.95
N ASP A 17 -17.17 11.04 22.05
CA ASP A 17 -18.63 11.21 22.06
C ASP A 17 -19.03 12.62 21.59
N TRP A 18 -18.19 13.62 21.88
CA TRP A 18 -18.40 14.99 21.41
C TRP A 18 -18.11 15.11 19.91
N LEU A 19 -17.05 14.48 19.41
CA LEU A 19 -16.71 14.48 17.98
C LEU A 19 -17.79 13.79 17.13
N GLU A 20 -18.34 12.67 17.61
CA GLU A 20 -19.45 11.97 16.97
C GLU A 20 -20.73 12.81 16.92
N ALA A 21 -21.04 13.54 18.01
CA ALA A 21 -22.22 14.40 18.08
C ALA A 21 -22.14 15.62 17.14
N GLU A 22 -20.93 16.13 16.88
CA GLU A 22 -20.70 17.27 15.99
C GLU A 22 -20.52 16.86 14.51
N GLY A 23 -20.66 15.57 14.19
CA GLY A 23 -20.45 15.06 12.82
C GLY A 23 -19.00 15.20 12.34
N ILE A 24 -18.06 15.38 13.26
CA ILE A 24 -16.64 15.53 12.95
C ILE A 24 -16.02 14.14 12.88
N VAL A 25 -15.94 13.60 11.65
CA VAL A 25 -15.18 12.37 11.40
C VAL A 25 -13.70 12.67 11.66
N ALA A 26 -13.12 12.04 12.67
CA ALA A 26 -11.68 12.11 12.90
C ALA A 26 -10.96 11.71 11.59
N PRO A 27 -9.95 12.48 11.12
CA PRO A 27 -9.20 12.06 9.96
C PRO A 27 -8.64 10.67 10.23
N SER A 28 -8.88 9.75 9.31
CA SER A 28 -8.36 8.39 9.39
C SER A 28 -6.88 8.47 9.76
N SER A 29 -6.50 7.91 10.89
CA SER A 29 -5.09 7.86 11.34
C SER A 29 -4.19 7.48 10.16
N PRO A 30 -2.93 7.95 10.10
CA PRO A 30 -2.02 7.59 9.00
C PRO A 30 -2.12 6.08 8.76
N GLY A 31 -2.61 5.70 7.58
CA GLY A 31 -3.08 4.36 7.27
C GLY A 31 -2.01 3.34 7.63
N ASN A 32 -2.39 2.22 8.23
CA ASN A 32 -1.41 1.22 8.64
C ASN A 32 -0.63 0.73 7.41
N ILE A 33 0.70 0.85 7.41
CA ILE A 33 1.54 0.39 6.29
C ILE A 33 1.35 -1.11 6.04
N ALA A 34 1.01 -1.87 7.09
CA ALA A 34 0.73 -3.31 7.02
C ALA A 34 -0.72 -3.65 6.60
N ASP A 35 -1.55 -2.65 6.29
CA ASP A 35 -2.90 -2.88 5.76
C ASP A 35 -2.82 -3.35 4.30
N THR A 36 -2.72 -4.67 4.14
CA THR A 36 -2.62 -5.31 2.82
C THR A 36 -3.82 -5.01 1.93
N ALA A 37 -5.02 -4.91 2.50
CA ALA A 37 -6.23 -4.60 1.74
C ALA A 37 -6.17 -3.19 1.15
N ARG A 38 -5.81 -2.19 1.97
CA ARG A 38 -5.66 -0.81 1.51
C ARG A 38 -4.54 -0.65 0.50
N VAL A 39 -3.36 -1.23 0.76
CA VAL A 39 -2.21 -1.15 -0.17
C VAL A 39 -2.55 -1.82 -1.50
N ARG A 40 -3.18 -3.01 -1.47
CA ARG A 40 -3.63 -3.71 -2.69
C ARG A 40 -4.65 -2.89 -3.48
N ALA A 41 -5.61 -2.25 -2.82
CA ALA A 41 -6.59 -1.39 -3.49
C ALA A 41 -5.93 -0.21 -4.22
N LEU A 42 -4.96 0.46 -3.59
CA LEU A 42 -4.18 1.54 -4.21
C LEU A 42 -3.38 1.05 -5.42
N LEU A 43 -2.78 -0.14 -5.34
CA LEU A 43 -2.03 -0.73 -6.45
C LEU A 43 -2.92 -1.15 -7.61
N ILE A 44 -4.11 -1.69 -7.35
CA ILE A 44 -5.09 -2.02 -8.41
C ILE A 44 -5.59 -0.75 -9.09
N ALA A 45 -5.85 0.32 -8.34
CA ALA A 45 -6.20 1.61 -8.91
C ALA A 45 -5.09 2.12 -9.84
N ALA A 46 -3.83 2.08 -9.39
CA ALA A 46 -2.68 2.44 -10.21
C ALA A 46 -2.54 1.53 -11.45
N ALA A 47 -2.76 0.23 -11.32
CA ALA A 47 -2.70 -0.71 -12.43
C ALA A 47 -3.73 -0.42 -13.52
N ARG A 48 -4.93 0.00 -13.12
CA ARG A 48 -6.02 0.39 -14.02
C ARG A 48 -5.77 1.72 -14.73
N GLU A 49 -5.07 2.61 -14.06
CA GLU A 49 -4.57 3.87 -14.62
C GLU A 49 -3.29 3.69 -15.43
N GLU A 50 -2.80 2.45 -15.59
CA GLU A 50 -1.57 2.09 -16.31
C GLU A 50 -0.35 2.86 -15.81
N ARG A 51 -0.29 3.12 -14.50
CA ARG A 51 0.78 3.88 -13.87
C ARG A 51 1.54 3.07 -12.83
N VAL A 52 2.82 3.42 -12.70
CA VAL A 52 3.67 2.99 -11.59
C VAL A 52 3.61 4.01 -10.46
N VAL A 53 4.00 3.60 -9.26
CA VAL A 53 3.96 4.40 -8.04
C VAL A 53 5.34 4.40 -7.40
N SER A 54 5.87 5.56 -7.01
CA SER A 54 7.15 5.56 -6.27
C SER A 54 6.93 5.07 -4.82
N TYR A 55 7.98 4.54 -4.17
CA TYR A 55 7.91 4.23 -2.72
C TYR A 55 7.49 5.44 -1.88
N SER A 56 7.99 6.64 -2.23
CA SER A 56 7.67 7.89 -1.55
C SER A 56 6.19 8.26 -1.72
N GLU A 57 5.67 8.12 -2.93
CA GLU A 57 4.26 8.38 -3.25
C GLU A 57 3.34 7.38 -2.54
N MET A 58 3.64 6.08 -2.58
CA MET A 58 2.83 5.06 -1.89
C MET A 58 2.77 5.32 -0.39
N LEU A 59 3.89 5.64 0.24
CA LEU A 59 3.90 6.04 1.66
C LEU A 59 3.09 7.32 1.89
N GLY A 60 3.16 8.29 0.97
CA GLY A 60 2.35 9.52 1.00
C GLY A 60 0.84 9.25 0.93
N LEU A 61 0.39 8.37 0.04
CA LEU A 61 -1.02 7.93 -0.08
C LEU A 61 -1.52 7.22 1.18
N LEU A 62 -0.61 6.60 1.93
CA LEU A 62 -0.87 6.01 3.24
C LEU A 62 -0.75 7.02 4.40
N GLY A 63 -0.46 8.30 4.13
CA GLY A 63 -0.34 9.35 5.16
C GLY A 63 1.01 9.36 5.88
N HIS A 64 2.05 8.77 5.30
CA HIS A 64 3.38 8.66 5.90
C HIS A 64 4.43 9.46 5.13
N ARG A 65 5.32 10.12 5.88
CA ARG A 65 6.61 10.55 5.33
C ARG A 65 7.47 9.34 5.00
N PHE A 66 8.22 9.43 3.90
CA PHE A 66 9.24 8.45 3.56
C PHE A 66 10.32 8.36 4.66
N THR A 67 10.55 7.14 5.16
CA THR A 67 11.70 6.78 5.98
C THR A 67 12.13 5.36 5.64
N ARG A 68 13.41 5.01 5.88
CA ARG A 68 13.91 3.65 5.63
C ARG A 68 13.12 2.56 6.39
N PRO A 69 12.78 2.72 7.69
CA PRO A 69 11.95 1.73 8.39
C PRO A 69 10.57 1.54 7.76
N LYS A 70 9.90 2.64 7.35
CA LYS A 70 8.57 2.57 6.74
C LYS A 70 8.60 1.96 5.34
N MET A 71 9.63 2.28 4.54
CA MET A 71 9.85 1.64 3.25
C MET A 71 10.06 0.12 3.41
N ARG A 72 10.84 -0.33 4.41
CA ARG A 72 10.97 -1.78 4.69
C ARG A 72 9.65 -2.43 5.11
N ALA A 73 8.85 -1.76 5.94
CA ALA A 73 7.53 -2.26 6.33
C ALA A 73 6.58 -2.35 5.12
N LEU A 74 6.65 -1.37 4.21
CA LEU A 74 5.91 -1.42 2.95
C LEU A 74 6.38 -2.59 2.08
N CYS A 75 7.69 -2.84 1.95
CA CYS A 75 8.19 -4.01 1.22
C CYS A 75 7.62 -5.33 1.75
N ALA A 76 7.61 -5.53 3.07
CA ALA A 76 7.02 -6.75 3.66
C ALA A 76 5.51 -6.89 3.35
N THR A 77 4.80 -5.76 3.27
CA THR A 77 3.37 -5.75 2.90
C THR A 77 3.18 -6.09 1.42
N LEU A 78 4.06 -5.59 0.54
CA LEU A 78 4.07 -5.92 -0.88
C LEU A 78 4.35 -7.41 -1.11
N ASP A 79 5.28 -8.00 -0.36
CA ASP A 79 5.57 -9.43 -0.43
C ASP A 79 4.34 -10.28 -0.04
N ALA A 80 3.61 -9.88 1.00
CA ALA A 80 2.38 -10.56 1.41
C ALA A 80 1.25 -10.43 0.36
N ILE A 81 1.15 -9.28 -0.31
CA ILE A 81 0.19 -9.07 -1.41
C ILE A 81 0.52 -9.98 -2.58
N ASP A 82 1.79 -10.04 -3.01
CA ASP A 82 2.20 -10.85 -4.14
C ASP A 82 2.07 -12.36 -3.85
N GLU A 83 2.31 -12.78 -2.62
CA GLU A 83 2.06 -14.17 -2.21
C GLU A 83 0.57 -14.53 -2.26
N THR A 84 -0.30 -13.60 -1.85
CA THR A 84 -1.75 -13.76 -1.98
C THR A 84 -2.18 -13.78 -3.45
N ALA A 85 -1.65 -12.87 -4.28
CA ALA A 85 -1.93 -12.82 -5.71
C ALA A 85 -1.57 -14.15 -6.38
N ARG A 86 -0.40 -14.71 -6.04
CA ARG A 86 0.06 -16.02 -6.51
C ARG A 86 -0.92 -17.15 -6.18
N ALA A 87 -1.44 -17.18 -4.95
CA ALA A 87 -2.43 -18.18 -4.54
C ALA A 87 -3.73 -18.11 -5.35
N HIS A 88 -4.04 -16.96 -5.96
CA HIS A 88 -5.22 -16.71 -6.78
C HIS A 88 -4.91 -16.67 -8.29
N CYS A 89 -3.70 -17.04 -8.71
CA CYS A 89 -3.23 -16.93 -10.10
C CYS A 89 -3.36 -15.49 -10.68
N GLU A 90 -3.20 -14.48 -9.83
CA GLU A 90 -3.15 -13.06 -10.21
C GLU A 90 -1.69 -12.63 -10.44
N PRO A 91 -1.43 -11.65 -11.33
CA PRO A 91 -0.09 -11.09 -11.48
C PRO A 91 0.31 -10.29 -10.23
N GLY A 92 1.59 -10.38 -9.87
CA GLY A 92 2.15 -9.66 -8.71
C GLY A 92 2.08 -8.14 -8.90
N LEU A 93 1.63 -7.43 -7.86
CA LEU A 93 1.44 -5.98 -7.87
C LEU A 93 2.69 -5.23 -7.38
N ALA A 94 3.62 -5.89 -6.67
CA ALA A 94 4.80 -5.23 -6.12
C ALA A 94 5.70 -4.59 -7.18
N VAL A 95 5.68 -5.10 -8.42
CA VAL A 95 6.43 -4.55 -9.57
C VAL A 95 6.01 -3.13 -9.95
N LEU A 96 4.82 -2.69 -9.53
CA LEU A 96 4.33 -1.32 -9.75
C LEU A 96 4.96 -0.31 -8.80
N VAL A 97 5.59 -0.77 -7.70
CA VAL A 97 6.24 0.12 -6.73
C VAL A 97 7.73 0.26 -7.05
N VAL A 98 8.12 1.46 -7.47
CA VAL A 98 9.44 1.71 -8.05
C VAL A 98 10.24 2.73 -7.24
N ARG A 99 11.56 2.72 -7.45
CA ARG A 99 12.44 3.81 -7.00
C ARG A 99 12.23 5.03 -7.89
N GLU A 100 12.20 6.20 -7.28
CA GLU A 100 12.10 7.48 -7.99
C GLU A 100 13.31 7.75 -8.90
N SER A 101 14.49 7.23 -8.54
CA SER A 101 15.75 7.48 -9.26
C SER A 101 15.81 6.91 -10.67
N ASP A 102 15.21 5.75 -10.91
CA ASP A 102 15.40 4.97 -12.14
C ASP A 102 14.13 4.24 -12.61
N GLY A 103 13.02 4.35 -11.88
CA GLY A 103 11.75 3.71 -12.26
C GLY A 103 11.78 2.18 -12.14
N LEU A 104 12.76 1.61 -11.42
CA LEU A 104 12.88 0.17 -11.22
C LEU A 104 12.47 -0.24 -9.80
N PRO A 105 11.91 -1.45 -9.60
CA PRO A 105 11.59 -1.99 -8.27
C PRO A 105 12.83 -2.10 -7.39
N GLY A 106 12.67 -1.90 -6.08
CA GLY A 106 13.74 -2.04 -5.08
C GLY A 106 14.50 -3.37 -5.18
N GLN A 107 15.76 -3.41 -4.75
CA GLN A 107 16.60 -4.63 -4.83
C GLN A 107 15.92 -5.88 -4.23
N GLY A 108 15.15 -5.71 -3.14
CA GLY A 108 14.40 -6.80 -2.50
C GLY A 108 13.42 -7.52 -3.44
N TRP A 109 12.75 -6.76 -4.32
CA TRP A 109 11.86 -7.32 -5.34
C TRP A 109 12.61 -8.24 -6.30
N TRP A 110 13.82 -7.84 -6.71
CA TRP A 110 14.68 -8.65 -7.57
C TRP A 110 15.14 -9.92 -6.88
N THR A 111 15.56 -9.86 -5.61
CA THR A 111 16.01 -11.07 -4.90
C THR A 111 14.88 -12.08 -4.68
N GLY A 112 13.63 -11.62 -4.52
CA GLY A 112 12.46 -12.49 -4.40
C GLY A 112 11.94 -13.04 -5.74
N ASN A 113 12.17 -12.32 -6.85
CA ASN A 113 11.65 -12.65 -8.18
C ASN A 113 12.72 -13.06 -9.21
N ALA A 114 14.01 -13.02 -8.90
CA ALA A 114 15.11 -13.31 -9.83
C ALA A 114 15.00 -14.72 -10.42
N GLY A 115 14.58 -15.71 -9.62
CA GLY A 115 14.33 -17.06 -10.11
C GLY A 115 13.06 -17.21 -10.96
N ARG A 116 12.15 -16.23 -10.93
CA ARG A 116 10.83 -16.31 -11.60
C ARG A 116 10.85 -15.77 -13.03
N HIS A 117 11.77 -14.88 -13.35
CA HIS A 117 11.88 -14.26 -14.68
C HIS A 117 13.16 -14.67 -15.42
N GLU A 118 13.88 -15.69 -14.91
CA GLU A 118 15.14 -16.20 -15.46
C GLU A 118 16.19 -15.10 -15.72
N HIS A 119 16.07 -13.97 -15.01
CA HIS A 119 16.93 -12.81 -15.18
C HIS A 119 18.17 -12.93 -14.30
N ASN A 120 19.24 -13.45 -14.90
CA ASN A 120 20.56 -13.53 -14.27
C ASN A 120 21.41 -12.26 -14.47
N GLY A 121 20.86 -11.25 -15.15
CA GLY A 121 21.53 -9.99 -15.44
C GLY A 121 21.50 -8.98 -14.27
N PRO A 122 22.12 -7.80 -14.42
CA PRO A 122 22.05 -6.74 -13.42
C PRO A 122 20.61 -6.31 -13.14
N TRP A 123 20.29 -5.97 -11.90
CA TRP A 123 18.99 -5.41 -11.48
C TRP A 123 18.82 -3.92 -11.81
N LYS A 124 19.71 -3.38 -12.65
CA LYS A 124 19.76 -2.01 -13.14
C LYS A 124 20.06 -2.00 -14.63
N GLY A 125 19.80 -0.88 -15.28
CA GLY A 125 20.11 -0.66 -16.68
C GLY A 125 18.97 -1.03 -17.63
N ALA A 126 19.23 -0.91 -18.93
CA ALA A 126 18.20 -0.98 -19.97
C ALA A 126 17.53 -2.36 -20.07
N GLU A 127 18.24 -3.44 -19.77
CA GLU A 127 17.68 -4.79 -19.77
C GLU A 127 16.70 -4.99 -18.61
N ALA A 128 17.12 -4.64 -17.39
CA ALA A 128 16.25 -4.65 -16.22
C ALA A 128 14.99 -3.81 -16.45
N LYS A 129 15.13 -2.64 -17.10
CA LYS A 129 14.01 -1.78 -17.42
C LYS A 129 13.02 -2.42 -18.39
N ARG A 130 13.50 -3.01 -19.48
CA ARG A 130 12.65 -3.71 -20.46
C ARG A 130 11.88 -4.87 -19.84
N LEU A 131 12.54 -5.64 -18.97
CA LEU A 131 11.88 -6.74 -18.25
C LEU A 131 10.77 -6.20 -17.32
N VAL A 132 11.08 -5.18 -16.52
CA VAL A 132 10.09 -4.56 -15.63
C VAL A 132 8.91 -3.99 -16.41
N GLU A 133 9.16 -3.28 -17.51
CA GLU A 133 8.12 -2.71 -18.39
C GLU A 133 7.21 -3.82 -18.96
N TRP A 134 7.79 -4.96 -19.36
CA TRP A 134 7.03 -6.11 -19.85
C TRP A 134 6.12 -6.70 -18.75
N ILE A 135 6.64 -6.93 -17.55
CA ILE A 135 5.83 -7.45 -16.42
C ILE A 135 4.73 -6.45 -16.02
N GLN A 136 5.06 -5.15 -15.99
CA GLN A 136 4.08 -4.09 -15.69
C GLN A 136 2.95 -4.08 -16.72
N ALA A 137 3.26 -4.26 -18.01
CA ALA A 137 2.25 -4.36 -19.05
C ALA A 137 1.30 -5.55 -18.84
N GLU A 138 1.78 -6.71 -18.37
CA GLU A 138 0.92 -7.85 -18.02
C GLU A 138 -0.01 -7.52 -16.84
N VAL A 139 0.52 -6.88 -15.80
CA VAL A 139 -0.27 -6.43 -14.64
C VAL A 139 -1.37 -5.45 -15.09
N PHE A 140 -1.03 -4.46 -15.92
CA PHE A 140 -1.98 -3.49 -16.44
C PHE A 140 -3.06 -4.16 -17.30
N ALA A 141 -2.67 -5.05 -18.21
CA ALA A 141 -3.60 -5.77 -19.07
C ALA A 141 -4.60 -6.60 -18.26
N TYR A 142 -4.14 -7.25 -17.18
CA TYR A 142 -4.99 -8.05 -16.30
C TYR A 142 -6.03 -7.21 -15.56
N TRP A 143 -5.64 -6.08 -14.97
CA TRP A 143 -6.53 -5.27 -14.11
C TRP A 143 -7.44 -4.31 -14.88
N ARG A 144 -7.09 -3.96 -16.13
CA ARG A 144 -7.94 -3.15 -17.03
C ARG A 144 -9.24 -3.86 -17.41
N GLN A 145 -9.19 -5.18 -17.59
CA GLN A 145 -10.29 -5.98 -18.12
C GLN A 145 -11.30 -6.42 -17.04
N ARG A 146 -11.04 -6.16 -15.76
CA ARG A 146 -11.86 -6.67 -14.64
C ARG A 146 -12.65 -5.55 -13.96
N PRO A 147 -13.94 -5.75 -13.66
CA PRO A 147 -14.74 -4.80 -12.88
C PRO A 147 -14.16 -4.62 -11.46
N SER A 148 -14.38 -3.46 -10.85
CA SER A 148 -14.02 -3.22 -9.44
C SER A 148 -14.67 -4.27 -8.54
N PRO A 149 -13.91 -4.88 -7.60
CA PRO A 149 -14.52 -5.69 -6.55
C PRO A 149 -15.44 -4.83 -5.67
#